data_AF-A0A1Q3CT78-F1
#
_entry.id   AF-A0A1Q3CT78-F1
#
_cell.length_a   1.000
_cell.length_b   1.000
_cell.length_c   1.000
_cell.angle_alpha   90.00
_cell.angle_beta   90.00
_cell.angle_gamma   90.00
#
_symmetry.space_group_name_H-M   'P 1'
#
loop_
_entity.id
_entity.type
_entity.pdbx_description
1 polymer ?
#
loop_
_entity_poly.entity_id
_entity_poly.type
_entity_poly.pdbx_seq_one_letter_code
_entity_poly.pdbx_strand_id
1 'polypeptide(L)'
;MEIYLKSRDFRNWLSVKNGPHTPMKLNEKNELVSKPEDEWDEEDFRKLTIDNKALNILLVALDKTEYNLVRRCTSAHEVWKLLILTHEGTKQVKNAKLALLNRDYELFKMQPNESIKNLYNRLLDITNGL
;
A
#
# COMPACT_ATOMS: atom_id res chain seq x y z
N MET A 1 -3.26 -8.91 -0.30
CA MET A 1 -4.32 -8.08 -0.91
C MET A 1 -4.20 -7.96 -2.43
N GLU A 2 -3.02 -7.63 -2.97
CA GLU A 2 -2.78 -7.49 -4.42
C GLU A 2 -3.27 -8.67 -5.27
N ILE A 3 -2.90 -9.90 -4.89
CA ILE A 3 -3.31 -11.13 -5.61
C ILE A 3 -4.84 -11.22 -5.73
N TYR A 4 -5.55 -10.94 -4.62
CA TYR A 4 -7.01 -11.00 -4.58
C TYR A 4 -7.68 -9.92 -5.43
N LEU A 5 -7.17 -8.68 -5.40
CA LEU A 5 -7.68 -7.60 -6.24
C LEU A 5 -7.50 -7.95 -7.73
N LYS A 6 -6.30 -8.42 -8.10
CA LYS A 6 -5.99 -8.87 -9.46
C LYS A 6 -6.89 -10.03 -9.92
N SER A 7 -7.18 -10.98 -9.05
CA SER A 7 -8.04 -12.12 -9.39
C SER A 7 -9.50 -11.73 -9.57
N ARG A 8 -9.97 -10.64 -8.93
CA ARG A 8 -11.32 -10.12 -9.12
C ARG A 8 -11.43 -9.31 -10.41
N ASP A 9 -10.53 -8.34 -10.58
CA ASP A 9 -10.34 -7.56 -11.80
C ASP A 9 -9.01 -6.82 -11.68
N PHE A 10 -8.11 -7.01 -12.64
CA PHE A 10 -6.80 -6.36 -12.63
C PHE A 10 -6.90 -4.82 -12.52
N ARG A 11 -7.98 -4.23 -13.04
CA ARG A 11 -8.22 -2.78 -12.97
C ARG A 11 -8.43 -2.29 -11.55
N ASN A 12 -8.96 -3.12 -10.64
CA ASN A 12 -9.09 -2.78 -9.22
C ASN A 12 -7.71 -2.54 -8.59
N TRP A 13 -6.74 -3.41 -8.90
CA TRP A 13 -5.37 -3.23 -8.42
C TRP A 13 -4.71 -1.98 -9.01
N LEU A 14 -4.95 -1.70 -10.30
CA LEU A 14 -4.42 -0.49 -10.92
C LEU A 14 -4.96 0.79 -10.25
N SER A 15 -6.25 0.83 -9.90
CA SER A 15 -6.83 1.96 -9.14
C SER A 15 -6.15 2.13 -7.78
N VAL A 16 -5.98 1.03 -7.04
CA VAL A 16 -5.28 1.04 -5.74
C VAL A 16 -3.84 1.50 -5.87
N LYS A 17 -3.14 1.12 -6.94
CA LYS A 17 -1.73 1.47 -7.13
C LYS A 17 -1.55 2.92 -7.60
N ASN A 18 -2.35 3.37 -8.56
CA ASN A 18 -2.12 4.62 -9.28
C ASN A 18 -2.96 5.79 -8.78
N GLY A 19 -4.02 5.53 -8.02
CA GLY A 19 -5.01 6.53 -7.64
C GLY A 19 -6.34 6.34 -8.37
N PRO A 20 -7.42 6.93 -7.83
CA PRO A 20 -8.71 6.95 -8.50
C PRO A 20 -8.64 7.73 -9.81
N HIS A 21 -9.57 7.45 -10.72
CA HIS A 21 -9.74 8.27 -11.92
C HIS A 21 -10.29 9.65 -11.56
N THR A 22 -9.71 10.69 -12.17
CA THR A 22 -10.22 12.06 -12.10
C THR A 22 -10.71 12.45 -13.50
N PRO A 23 -12.02 12.64 -13.70
CA PRO A 23 -12.56 13.15 -14.96
C PRO A 23 -12.00 14.56 -15.27
N MET A 24 -11.35 14.70 -16.43
CA MET A 24 -10.71 15.95 -16.86
C MET A 24 -11.14 16.30 -18.29
N LYS A 25 -11.16 17.59 -18.61
CA LYS A 25 -11.40 18.14 -19.95
C LYS A 25 -10.42 19.27 -20.26
N LEU A 26 -10.26 19.62 -21.53
CA LEU A 26 -9.54 20.83 -21.93
C LEU A 26 -10.50 22.03 -21.88
N ASN A 27 -10.05 23.12 -21.27
CA ASN A 27 -10.78 24.39 -21.34
C ASN A 27 -10.46 25.14 -22.64
N GLU A 28 -11.10 26.29 -22.85
CA GLU A 28 -10.89 27.17 -24.01
C GLU A 28 -9.43 27.66 -24.18
N LYS A 29 -8.62 27.55 -23.12
CA LYS A 29 -7.19 27.91 -23.09
C LYS A 29 -6.26 26.71 -23.29
N ASN A 30 -6.79 25.54 -23.65
CA ASN A 30 -6.07 24.27 -23.76
C ASN A 30 -5.42 23.79 -22.45
N GLU A 31 -5.98 24.15 -21.30
CA GLU A 31 -5.53 23.67 -19.99
C GLU A 31 -6.40 22.48 -19.54
N LEU A 32 -5.78 21.47 -18.92
CA LEU A 32 -6.49 20.34 -18.31
C LEU A 32 -7.17 20.80 -17.02
N VAL A 33 -8.51 20.81 -17.02
CA VAL A 33 -9.34 21.16 -15.86
C VAL A 33 -10.27 20.00 -15.50
N SER A 34 -10.74 19.96 -14.25
CA SER A 34 -11.72 18.96 -13.83
C SER A 34 -13.02 19.12 -14.62
N LYS A 35 -13.52 17.98 -15.11
CA LYS A 35 -14.79 17.91 -15.82
C LYS A 35 -15.94 17.93 -14.78
N PRO A 36 -16.95 18.80 -14.92
CA PRO A 36 -18.08 18.85 -14.00
C PRO A 36 -18.94 17.58 -14.14
N GLU A 37 -19.65 17.18 -13.08
CA GLU A 37 -20.35 15.88 -12.99
C GLU A 37 -21.41 15.67 -14.08
N ASP A 38 -22.04 16.74 -14.53
CA ASP A 38 -23.05 16.74 -15.60
C ASP A 38 -22.47 16.41 -16.99
N GLU A 39 -21.16 16.56 -17.16
CA GLU A 39 -20.47 16.27 -18.42
C GLU A 39 -19.79 14.89 -18.43
N TRP A 40 -19.83 14.15 -17.31
CA TRP A 40 -19.17 12.85 -17.19
C TRP A 40 -19.73 11.85 -18.20
N ASP A 41 -18.83 11.13 -18.85
CA ASP A 41 -19.20 10.09 -19.82
C ASP A 41 -19.22 8.70 -19.17
N GLU A 42 -19.73 7.72 -19.90
CA GLU A 42 -19.81 6.33 -19.42
C GLU A 42 -18.44 5.77 -18.98
N GLU A 43 -17.36 6.20 -19.63
CA GLU A 43 -16.02 5.75 -19.31
C GLU A 43 -15.52 6.37 -17.99
N ASP A 44 -15.84 7.63 -17.71
CA ASP A 44 -15.61 8.29 -16.42
C ASP A 44 -16.31 7.52 -15.29
N PHE A 45 -17.61 7.26 -15.43
CA PHE A 45 -18.40 6.49 -14.45
C PHE A 45 -17.86 5.07 -14.27
N ARG A 46 -17.47 4.41 -15.36
CA ARG A 46 -16.89 3.06 -15.32
C ARG A 46 -15.59 3.05 -14.51
N LYS A 47 -14.70 4.03 -14.70
CA LYS A 47 -13.42 4.12 -13.97
C LYS A 47 -13.62 4.49 -12.50
N LEU A 48 -14.53 5.42 -12.19
CA LEU A 48 -14.87 5.76 -10.80
C LEU A 48 -15.47 4.55 -10.06
N THR A 49 -16.29 3.76 -10.74
CA THR A 49 -16.86 2.52 -10.20
C THR A 49 -15.79 1.48 -9.87
N ILE A 50 -14.70 1.42 -10.64
CA ILE A 50 -13.57 0.52 -10.34
C ILE A 50 -12.91 0.91 -9.01
N ASP A 51 -12.67 2.21 -8.77
CA ASP A 51 -12.09 2.65 -7.50
C ASP A 51 -13.04 2.34 -6.33
N ASN A 52 -14.33 2.64 -6.46
CA ASN A 52 -15.33 2.34 -5.43
C ASN A 52 -15.40 0.84 -5.11
N LYS A 53 -15.31 -0.04 -6.12
CA LYS A 53 -15.24 -1.49 -5.92
C LYS A 53 -13.98 -1.89 -5.15
N ALA A 54 -12.83 -1.36 -5.54
CA ALA A 54 -11.57 -1.63 -4.85
C ALA A 54 -11.58 -1.11 -3.40
N LEU A 55 -12.11 0.10 -3.18
CA LEU A 55 -12.28 0.70 -1.86
C LEU A 55 -13.16 -0.16 -0.98
N ASN A 56 -14.33 -0.59 -1.49
CA ASN A 56 -15.22 -1.46 -0.75
C ASN A 56 -14.54 -2.79 -0.39
N ILE A 57 -13.84 -3.44 -1.34
CA ILE A 57 -13.08 -4.68 -1.08
C ILE A 57 -12.06 -4.48 0.05
N LEU A 58 -11.36 -3.35 0.07
CA LEU A 58 -10.40 -3.06 1.14
C LEU A 58 -11.13 -2.88 2.47
N LEU A 59 -12.14 -2.01 2.54
CA LEU A 59 -12.82 -1.67 3.79
C LEU A 59 -13.50 -2.87 4.46
N VAL A 60 -14.13 -3.78 3.69
CA VAL A 60 -14.79 -4.97 4.25
C VAL A 60 -13.81 -6.03 4.76
N ALA A 61 -12.55 -5.96 4.34
CA ALA A 61 -11.50 -6.88 4.79
C ALA A 61 -10.83 -6.41 6.09
N LEU A 62 -11.08 -5.18 6.53
CA LEU A 62 -10.47 -4.60 7.71
C LEU A 62 -11.25 -4.94 8.98
N ASP A 63 -10.52 -5.12 10.08
CA ASP A 63 -11.13 -5.13 11.40
C ASP A 63 -11.54 -3.70 11.84
N LYS A 64 -12.17 -3.61 13.01
CA LYS A 64 -12.66 -2.33 13.55
C LYS A 64 -11.54 -1.31 13.77
N THR A 65 -10.35 -1.74 14.21
CA THR A 65 -9.22 -0.86 14.51
C THR A 65 -8.65 -0.29 13.22
N GLU A 66 -8.36 -1.16 12.25
CA GLU A 66 -7.85 -0.79 10.94
C GLU A 66 -8.86 0.05 10.15
N TYR A 67 -10.15 -0.27 10.24
CA TYR A 67 -11.19 0.56 9.62
C TYR A 67 -11.19 1.98 10.20
N ASN A 68 -11.09 2.13 11.53
CA ASN A 68 -11.09 3.45 12.16
C ASN A 68 -9.87 4.30 11.77
N LEU A 69 -8.74 3.67 11.46
CA LEU A 69 -7.55 4.33 10.93
C LEU A 69 -7.84 4.96 9.56
N VAL A 70 -8.52 4.22 8.67
CA VAL A 70 -8.69 4.61 7.26
C VAL A 70 -10.06 5.24 6.93
N ARG A 71 -10.99 5.33 7.89
CA ARG A 71 -12.39 5.76 7.67
C ARG A 71 -12.58 7.14 7.02
N ARG A 72 -11.54 7.98 6.97
CA ARG A 72 -11.57 9.32 6.35
C ARG A 72 -11.01 9.33 4.93
N CYS A 73 -10.40 8.23 4.48
CA CYS A 73 -9.92 8.08 3.11
C CYS A 73 -11.11 8.00 2.15
N THR A 74 -11.00 8.64 1.00
CA THR A 74 -12.05 8.70 -0.03
C THR A 74 -11.75 7.84 -1.24
N SER A 75 -10.57 7.23 -1.33
CA SER A 75 -10.19 6.34 -2.43
C SER A 75 -9.49 5.08 -1.94
N ALA A 76 -9.54 4.03 -2.78
CA ALA A 76 -8.86 2.77 -2.49
C ALA A 76 -7.34 2.97 -2.36
N HIS A 77 -6.78 3.89 -3.13
CA HIS A 77 -5.36 4.25 -3.10
C HIS A 77 -4.93 4.87 -1.77
N GLU A 78 -5.73 5.77 -1.21
CA GLU A 78 -5.44 6.40 0.09
C GLU A 78 -5.46 5.39 1.23
N VAL A 79 -6.49 4.52 1.26
CA VAL A 79 -6.58 3.43 2.24
C VAL A 79 -5.32 2.57 2.17
N TRP A 80 -4.93 2.14 0.97
CA TRP A 80 -3.77 1.30 0.76
C TRP A 80 -2.46 1.98 1.19
N LYS A 81 -2.27 3.26 0.84
CA LYS A 81 -1.08 4.02 1.24
C LYS A 81 -0.99 4.22 2.75
N LEU A 82 -2.12 4.49 3.40
CA LEU A 82 -2.15 4.67 4.85
C LEU A 82 -1.85 3.36 5.57
N LEU A 83 -2.39 2.23 5.11
CA LEU A 83 -2.07 0.91 5.65
C LEU A 83 -0.57 0.58 5.50
N ILE A 84 0.01 0.80 4.32
CA ILE A 84 1.47 0.62 4.12
C ILE A 84 2.27 1.52 5.05
N LEU A 85 1.88 2.80 5.15
CA LEU A 85 2.58 3.76 6.00
C LEU A 85 2.54 3.37 7.47
N THR A 86 1.38 2.92 7.97
CA THR A 86 1.20 2.55 9.37
C THR A 86 1.91 1.24 9.72
N HIS A 87 1.84 0.22 8.85
CA HIS A 87 2.35 -1.12 9.17
C HIS A 87 3.78 -1.36 8.71
N GLU A 88 4.17 -0.84 7.55
CA GLU A 88 5.53 -1.02 7.03
C GLU A 88 6.43 0.19 7.30
N GLY A 89 5.86 1.33 7.70
CA GLY A 89 6.59 2.56 7.96
C GLY A 89 6.99 3.34 6.71
N THR A 90 7.59 4.50 6.93
CA THR A 90 8.13 5.34 5.86
C THR A 90 9.38 4.74 5.25
N LYS A 91 9.78 5.21 4.06
CA LYS A 91 11.07 4.84 3.45
C LYS A 91 12.25 5.10 4.40
N GLN A 92 12.19 6.19 5.17
CA GLN A 92 13.21 6.53 6.17
C GLN A 92 13.28 5.49 7.29
N VAL A 93 12.13 5.08 7.84
CA VAL A 93 12.04 4.03 8.87
C VAL A 93 12.56 2.69 8.32
N LYS A 94 12.16 2.32 7.10
CA LYS A 94 12.65 1.11 6.42
C LYS A 94 14.17 1.13 6.23
N ASN A 95 14.72 2.23 5.75
CA ASN A 95 16.16 2.39 5.56
C ASN A 95 16.92 2.34 6.90
N ALA A 96 16.38 2.96 7.95
CA ALA A 96 16.98 2.89 9.28
C ALA A 96 16.99 1.45 9.82
N LYS A 97 15.88 0.70 9.63
CA LYS A 97 15.81 -0.72 9.99
C LYS A 97 16.82 -1.56 9.23
N LEU A 98 16.95 -1.37 7.92
CA LEU A 98 17.96 -2.05 7.10
C LEU A 98 19.39 -1.73 7.55
N ALA A 99 19.68 -0.47 7.88
CA ALA A 99 21.00 -0.09 8.39
C ALA A 99 21.33 -0.78 9.71
N LEU A 100 20.35 -0.91 10.62
CA LEU A 100 20.52 -1.65 11.88
C LEU A 100 20.75 -3.14 11.63
N LEU A 101 19.94 -3.77 10.77
CA LEU A 101 20.08 -5.19 10.44
C LEU A 101 21.41 -5.50 9.77
N ASN A 102 21.87 -4.66 8.83
CA ASN A 102 23.19 -4.78 8.23
C ASN A 102 24.30 -4.68 9.30
N ARG A 103 24.18 -3.73 10.23
CA ARG A 103 25.14 -3.63 11.34
C ARG A 103 25.14 -4.89 12.21
N ASP A 104 23.97 -5.42 12.54
CA ASP A 104 23.84 -6.61 13.37
C ASP A 104 24.36 -7.87 12.65
N TYR A 105 24.22 -7.93 11.32
CA TYR A 105 24.81 -8.95 10.46
C TYR A 105 26.35 -8.87 10.45
N GLU A 106 26.92 -7.68 10.23
CA GLU A 106 28.37 -7.46 10.22
C GLU A 106 29.02 -7.76 11.58
N LEU A 107 28.29 -7.47 12.68
CA LEU A 107 28.73 -7.77 14.04
C LEU A 107 28.34 -9.19 14.49
N PHE A 108 27.69 -9.98 13.63
CA PHE A 108 27.14 -11.27 14.00
C PHE A 108 28.25 -12.25 14.37
N LYS A 109 28.18 -12.74 15.60
CA LYS A 109 29.08 -13.78 16.11
C LYS A 109 28.37 -14.63 17.14
N MET A 110 28.85 -15.86 17.27
CA MET A 110 28.41 -16.77 18.31
C MET A 110 28.74 -16.22 19.70
N GLN A 111 27.78 -16.32 20.60
CA GLN A 111 27.94 -15.88 21.98
C GLN A 111 28.50 -17.00 22.86
N PRO A 112 29.16 -16.67 23.99
CA PRO A 112 29.58 -17.69 24.95
C PRO A 112 28.38 -18.49 25.44
N ASN A 113 28.51 -19.82 25.48
CA ASN A 113 27.46 -20.76 25.89
C ASN A 113 26.19 -20.78 25.00
N GLU A 114 26.27 -20.22 23.78
CA GLU A 114 25.21 -20.34 22.80
C GLU A 114 25.20 -21.73 22.15
N SER A 115 24.01 -22.30 21.89
CA SER A 115 23.90 -23.53 21.10
C SER A 115 23.90 -23.21 19.60
N ILE A 116 24.35 -24.14 18.77
CA ILE A 116 24.31 -23.97 17.29
C ILE A 116 22.88 -23.70 16.79
N LYS A 117 21.87 -24.32 17.41
CA LYS A 117 20.46 -24.06 17.09
C LYS A 117 20.08 -22.60 17.33
N ASN A 118 20.49 -22.04 18.47
CA ASN A 118 20.19 -20.64 18.81
C ASN A 118 20.94 -19.65 17.92
N LEU A 119 22.22 -19.95 17.61
CA LEU A 119 23.00 -19.20 16.65
C LEU A 119 22.28 -19.14 15.30
N TYR A 120 21.88 -20.30 14.77
CA TYR A 120 21.20 -20.40 13.48
C TYR A 120 19.88 -19.62 13.46
N ASN A 121 19.07 -19.74 14.53
CA ASN A 121 17.82 -18.98 14.63
C ASN A 121 18.05 -17.47 14.62
N ARG A 122 19.03 -16.97 15.37
CA ARG A 122 19.37 -15.53 15.35
C ARG A 122 19.87 -15.05 13.99
N LEU A 123 20.65 -15.88 13.30
CA LEU A 123 21.08 -15.56 11.94
C LEU A 123 19.86 -15.46 11.01
N LEU A 124 18.93 -16.42 11.10
CA LEU A 124 17.69 -16.38 10.34
C LEU A 124 16.86 -15.13 10.64
N ASP A 125 16.75 -14.73 11.91
CA ASP A 125 16.00 -13.53 12.29
C ASP A 125 16.58 -12.27 11.61
N ILE A 126 17.91 -12.16 11.53
CA ILE A 126 18.59 -11.05 10.84
C ILE A 126 18.38 -11.15 9.32
N THR A 127 18.62 -12.31 8.72
CA THR A 127 18.55 -12.48 7.26
C THR A 127 17.13 -12.40 6.72
N ASN A 128 16.12 -12.81 7.49
CA ASN A 128 14.72 -12.67 7.10
C ASN A 128 14.21 -11.23 7.24
N GLY A 129 14.90 -10.40 8.03
CA GLY A 129 14.58 -8.98 8.18
C GLY A 129 15.21 -8.07 7.12
N LEU A 130 16.29 -8.52 6.48
CA LEU A 130 17.03 -7.83 5.41
C LEU A 130 16.27 -7.91 4.08
#